data_AF-A0A7S0KLT7-F1
#
_entry.id   AF-A0A7S0KLT7-F1
#
_cell.length_a   1.000
_cell.length_b   1.000
_cell.length_c   1.000
_cell.angle_alpha   90.00
_cell.angle_beta   90.00
_cell.angle_gamma   90.00
#
_symmetry.space_group_name_H-M   'P 1'
#
loop_
_entity.id
_entity.type
_entity.pdbx_description
1 polymer ?
#
loop_
_entity_poly.entity_id
_entity_poly.type
_entity_poly.pdbx_seq_one_letter_code
_entity_poly.pdbx_strand_id
1 'polypeptide(L)'
;HLGAPIESQPKRIAMAGAVSSVQPEFMRLDRNLAVKRLGRDRAARSYAFRSLLASGVPLSGGSDWPIVDADPLAAMDVAVSRNVGGDDLDNSADGVWEASEKLTPQQALTMYTTAAAHVAIMSGEVGTLWRGA
;
A
#
# COMPACT_ATOMS: atom_id res chain seq x y z
N HIS A 1 0.79 -5.17 -5.51
CA HIS A 1 0.75 -6.49 -4.81
C HIS A 1 1.95 -6.65 -3.90
N LEU A 2 2.07 -7.78 -3.17
CA LEU A 2 3.18 -8.06 -2.27
C LEU A 2 4.55 -7.91 -2.98
N GLY A 3 5.20 -6.75 -2.79
CA GLY A 3 6.53 -6.39 -3.29
C GLY A 3 6.73 -4.87 -3.39
N ALA A 4 7.91 -4.29 -3.14
CA ALA A 4 9.25 -4.88 -3.11
C ALA A 4 10.18 -4.23 -2.06
N PRO A 5 11.12 -5.02 -1.53
CA PRO A 5 12.29 -4.45 -0.88
C PRO A 5 13.60 -5.15 -1.22
N ILE A 6 14.11 -4.76 -2.37
CA ILE A 6 15.55 -4.54 -2.51
C ILE A 6 15.71 -3.04 -2.30
N GLU A 7 16.68 -2.62 -1.49
CA GLU A 7 16.88 -1.21 -1.10
C GLU A 7 16.88 -0.23 -2.30
N SER A 8 17.32 -0.70 -3.48
CA SER A 8 17.35 0.07 -4.72
C SER A 8 16.03 0.10 -5.52
N GLN A 9 15.04 -0.73 -5.18
CA GLN A 9 13.86 -0.95 -6.03
C GLN A 9 12.97 0.29 -6.15
N PRO A 10 12.64 1.03 -5.07
CA PRO A 10 11.85 2.26 -5.19
C PRO A 10 12.47 3.26 -6.17
N LYS A 11 13.79 3.46 -6.11
CA LYS A 11 14.53 4.33 -7.05
C LYS A 11 14.41 3.85 -8.49
N ARG A 12 14.55 2.55 -8.74
CA ARG A 12 14.40 1.97 -10.09
C ARG A 12 13.00 2.14 -10.65
N ILE A 13 11.97 1.98 -9.83
CA ILE A 13 10.57 2.19 -10.24
C ILE A 13 10.34 3.66 -10.60
N ALA A 14 10.84 4.58 -9.76
CA ALA A 14 10.74 6.02 -10.02
C ALA A 14 11.45 6.40 -11.33
N MET A 15 12.67 5.90 -11.56
CA MET A 15 13.42 6.12 -12.79
C MET A 15 12.71 5.59 -14.04
N ALA A 16 11.92 4.52 -13.90
CA ALA A 16 11.12 3.98 -14.99
C ALA A 16 9.84 4.79 -15.26
N GLY A 17 9.51 5.79 -14.44
CA GLY A 17 8.26 6.54 -14.54
C GLY A 17 7.03 5.68 -14.23
N ALA A 18 7.20 4.57 -13.51
CA ALA A 18 6.13 3.63 -13.23
C ALA A 18 5.35 4.00 -11.96
N VAL A 19 4.08 3.59 -11.92
CA VAL A 19 3.19 3.69 -10.75
C VAL A 19 3.12 2.35 -10.05
N SER A 20 3.04 2.35 -8.73
CA SER A 20 2.84 1.14 -7.95
C SER A 20 1.36 0.95 -7.59
N SER A 21 0.73 -0.08 -8.15
CA SER A 21 -0.62 -0.50 -7.74
C SER A 21 -0.56 -1.45 -6.54
N VAL A 22 -1.18 -1.07 -5.42
CA VAL A 22 -1.03 -1.69 -4.10
C VAL A 22 -2.36 -1.97 -3.39
N GLN A 23 -2.36 -2.97 -2.51
CA GLN A 23 -3.53 -3.50 -1.81
C GLN A 23 -3.21 -3.56 -0.30
N PRO A 24 -3.55 -2.53 0.50
CA PRO A 24 -3.21 -2.50 1.92
C PRO A 24 -3.76 -3.68 2.73
N GLU A 25 -4.99 -4.14 2.42
CA GLU A 25 -5.65 -5.26 3.13
C GLU A 25 -4.87 -6.58 3.03
N PHE A 26 -3.99 -6.75 2.03
CA PHE A 26 -3.15 -7.94 1.96
C PHE A 26 -2.23 -8.07 3.19
N MET A 27 -1.89 -6.97 3.88
CA MET A 27 -1.14 -7.05 5.14
C MET A 27 -1.87 -7.84 6.22
N ARG A 28 -3.21 -7.84 6.25
CA ARG A 28 -3.99 -8.70 7.13
C ARG A 28 -4.00 -10.16 6.67
N LEU A 29 -3.97 -10.37 5.36
CA LEU A 29 -4.07 -11.70 4.75
C LEU A 29 -2.76 -12.51 4.82
N ASP A 30 -1.64 -11.93 4.40
CA ASP A 30 -0.45 -12.72 4.01
C ASP A 30 0.87 -12.32 4.68
N ARG A 31 0.90 -11.30 5.54
CA ARG A 31 2.16 -10.88 6.20
C ARG A 31 2.83 -12.01 6.97
N ASN A 32 2.05 -12.84 7.66
CA ASN A 32 2.55 -13.99 8.43
C ASN A 32 3.11 -15.07 7.51
N LEU A 33 2.47 -15.26 6.34
CA LEU A 33 3.00 -16.15 5.31
C LEU A 33 4.33 -15.59 4.77
N ALA A 34 4.43 -14.28 4.56
CA ALA A 34 5.68 -13.63 4.15
C ALA A 34 6.79 -13.83 5.21
N VAL A 35 6.50 -13.65 6.50
CA VAL A 35 7.45 -13.94 7.60
C VAL A 35 7.89 -15.39 7.58
N LYS A 36 6.94 -16.34 7.47
CA LYS A 36 7.23 -17.78 7.43
C LYS A 36 8.08 -18.20 6.23
N ARG A 37 7.87 -17.57 5.06
CA ARG A 37 8.54 -17.95 3.80
C ARG A 37 9.86 -17.22 3.58
N LEU A 38 9.95 -15.95 3.99
CA LEU A 38 11.07 -15.06 3.68
C LEU A 38 11.95 -14.77 4.92
N GLY A 39 11.46 -15.05 6.12
CA GLY A 39 12.07 -14.58 7.36
C GLY A 39 11.70 -13.13 7.67
N ARG A 40 11.74 -12.77 8.96
CA ARG A 40 11.25 -11.47 9.48
C ARG A 40 11.91 -10.28 8.80
N ASP A 41 13.23 -10.31 8.60
CA ASP A 41 13.99 -9.18 8.03
C ASP A 41 13.64 -8.86 6.58
N ARG A 42 13.30 -9.87 5.77
CA ARG A 42 12.89 -9.66 4.38
C ARG A 42 11.41 -9.31 4.28
N ALA A 43 10.58 -9.95 5.11
CA ALA A 43 9.16 -9.64 5.20
C ALA A 43 8.93 -8.20 5.68
N ALA A 44 9.73 -7.70 6.63
CA ALA A 44 9.67 -6.33 7.19
C ALA A 44 9.66 -5.23 6.14
N ARG A 45 10.25 -5.52 4.99
CA ARG A 45 10.43 -4.52 3.96
C ARG A 45 9.30 -4.61 2.90
N SER A 46 8.39 -5.57 3.00
CA SER A 46 7.18 -5.63 2.17
C SER A 46 6.24 -4.47 2.52
N TYR A 47 5.31 -4.13 1.61
CA TYR A 47 4.34 -3.06 1.85
C TYR A 47 4.96 -1.70 2.17
N ALA A 48 6.09 -1.39 1.52
CA ALA A 48 6.91 -0.21 1.72
C ALA A 48 6.31 1.06 1.09
N PHE A 49 5.04 1.35 1.42
CA PHE A 49 4.25 2.40 0.79
C PHE A 49 4.85 3.80 1.00
N ARG A 50 5.29 4.12 2.21
CA ARG A 50 5.88 5.44 2.49
C ARG A 50 7.22 5.58 1.81
N SER A 51 8.03 4.53 1.79
CA SER A 51 9.31 4.51 1.08
C SER A 51 9.17 4.67 -0.44
N LEU A 52 8.14 4.06 -1.03
CA LEU A 52 7.81 4.25 -2.46
C LEU A 52 7.45 5.71 -2.75
N LEU A 53 6.53 6.30 -1.98
CA LEU A 53 6.17 7.72 -2.12
C LEU A 53 7.36 8.65 -1.92
N ALA A 54 8.18 8.39 -0.90
CA ALA A 54 9.38 9.18 -0.60
C ALA A 54 10.43 9.12 -1.73
N SER A 55 10.41 8.03 -2.52
CA SER A 55 11.27 7.86 -3.69
C SER A 55 10.69 8.45 -4.98
N GLY A 56 9.52 9.09 -4.91
CA GLY A 56 8.83 9.67 -6.07
C GLY A 56 8.00 8.66 -6.88
N VAL A 57 7.73 7.47 -6.34
CA VAL A 57 6.84 6.48 -6.98
C VAL A 57 5.40 6.78 -6.58
N PRO A 58 4.50 7.11 -7.52
CA PRO A 58 3.08 7.26 -7.20
C PRO A 58 2.48 5.93 -6.75
N LEU A 59 1.50 6.00 -5.85
CA LEU A 59 0.73 4.83 -5.40
C LEU A 59 -0.70 4.91 -5.90
N SER A 60 -1.20 3.80 -6.45
CA SER A 60 -2.63 3.60 -6.76
C SER A 60 -3.16 2.44 -5.92
N GLY A 61 -4.29 2.65 -5.25
CA GLY A 61 -4.92 1.68 -4.37
C GLY A 61 -5.91 0.79 -5.12
N GLY A 62 -6.03 -0.46 -4.69
CA GLY A 62 -7.09 -1.37 -5.14
C GLY A 62 -7.30 -2.50 -4.14
N SER A 63 -8.40 -3.24 -4.28
CA SER A 63 -8.71 -4.38 -3.43
C SER A 63 -8.15 -5.70 -3.95
N ASP A 64 -8.01 -5.86 -5.27
CA ASP A 64 -7.85 -7.20 -5.87
C ASP A 64 -9.01 -8.14 -5.47
N TRP A 65 -10.23 -7.60 -5.40
CA TRP A 65 -11.44 -8.36 -5.13
C TRP A 65 -11.60 -9.52 -6.14
N PRO A 66 -11.94 -10.75 -5.70
CA PRO A 66 -12.43 -11.11 -4.36
C PRO A 66 -11.38 -11.67 -3.39
N ILE A 67 -10.09 -11.41 -3.59
CA ILE A 67 -9.02 -11.96 -2.74
C ILE A 67 -9.07 -11.37 -1.31
N VAL A 68 -9.35 -10.08 -1.19
CA VAL A 68 -9.69 -9.39 0.07
C VAL A 68 -10.92 -8.50 -0.14
N ASP A 69 -11.46 -7.93 0.94
CA ASP A 69 -12.64 -7.07 0.90
C ASP A 69 -12.48 -5.87 -0.06
N ALA A 70 -13.59 -5.45 -0.68
CA ALA A 70 -13.63 -4.34 -1.61
C ALA A 70 -13.81 -2.97 -0.92
N ASP A 71 -14.01 -2.93 0.41
CA ASP A 71 -14.18 -1.69 1.17
C ASP A 71 -12.91 -0.81 1.13
N PRO A 72 -12.94 0.33 0.41
CA PRO A 72 -11.79 1.22 0.32
C PRO A 72 -11.51 1.94 1.64
N LEU A 73 -12.51 2.14 2.51
CA LEU A 73 -12.31 2.81 3.81
C LEU A 73 -11.52 1.90 4.75
N ALA A 74 -11.86 0.61 4.80
CA ALA A 74 -11.10 -0.39 5.56
C ALA A 74 -9.65 -0.46 5.06
N ALA A 75 -9.44 -0.52 3.74
CA ALA A 75 -8.10 -0.56 3.18
C ALA A 75 -7.30 0.75 3.42
N MET A 76 -7.95 1.91 3.40
CA MET A 76 -7.32 3.17 3.78
C MET A 76 -6.93 3.20 5.26
N ASP A 77 -7.80 2.71 6.15
CA ASP A 77 -7.45 2.56 7.57
C ASP A 77 -6.20 1.70 7.73
N VAL A 78 -6.12 0.55 7.06
CA VAL A 78 -4.94 -0.32 7.09
C VAL A 78 -3.69 0.40 6.56
N ALA A 79 -3.79 1.22 5.52
CA ALA A 79 -2.63 1.97 5.00
C ALA A 79 -2.13 3.04 5.99
N VAL A 80 -3.03 3.64 6.77
CA VAL A 80 -2.74 4.75 7.70
C VAL A 80 -2.32 4.22 9.07
N SER A 81 -3.12 3.33 9.65
CA SER A 81 -2.92 2.78 10.99
C SER A 81 -1.88 1.67 10.98
N ARG A 82 -1.78 0.93 9.85
CA ARG A 82 -1.06 -0.35 9.72
C ARG A 82 -1.46 -1.38 10.77
N ASN A 83 -2.63 -1.21 11.37
CA ASN A 83 -3.19 -2.15 12.31
C ASN A 83 -3.79 -3.33 11.55
N VAL A 84 -3.19 -4.49 11.76
CA VAL A 84 -3.47 -5.73 11.05
C VAL A 84 -3.85 -6.87 12.00
N GLY A 85 -4.15 -6.53 13.26
CA GLY A 85 -4.37 -7.47 14.36
C GLY A 85 -3.06 -8.05 14.88
N GLY A 86 -2.91 -8.19 16.20
CA GLY A 86 -1.72 -8.80 16.81
C GLY A 86 -1.57 -10.28 16.46
N ASP A 87 -0.33 -10.73 16.27
CA ASP A 87 0.03 -12.14 16.09
C ASP A 87 1.44 -12.39 16.66
N ASP A 88 1.64 -13.52 17.33
CA ASP A 88 2.93 -13.93 17.89
C ASP A 88 3.99 -14.22 16.81
N LEU A 89 3.56 -14.50 15.57
CA LEU A 89 4.46 -14.89 14.48
C LEU A 89 5.30 -13.75 13.91
N ASP A 90 4.88 -12.49 14.10
CA ASP A 90 5.49 -11.33 13.46
C ASP A 90 6.12 -10.32 14.45
N ASN A 91 6.05 -10.64 15.76
CA ASN A 91 6.47 -9.82 16.88
C ASN A 91 5.80 -8.43 16.95
N SER A 92 4.65 -8.23 16.30
CA SER A 92 3.84 -7.02 16.45
C SER A 92 2.93 -7.16 17.68
N ALA A 93 3.51 -6.95 18.87
CA ALA A 93 2.75 -7.00 20.12
C ALA A 93 1.57 -6.01 20.16
N ASP A 94 1.64 -4.93 19.37
CA ASP A 94 0.59 -3.92 19.21
C ASP A 94 -0.28 -4.12 17.95
N GLY A 95 -0.02 -5.17 17.15
CA GLY A 95 -0.71 -5.47 15.90
C GLY A 95 -0.41 -4.49 14.77
N VAL A 96 0.64 -3.66 14.88
CA VAL A 96 1.03 -2.70 13.85
C VAL A 96 2.16 -3.27 13.00
N TRP A 97 1.90 -3.49 11.71
CA TRP A 97 2.92 -3.97 10.78
C TRP A 97 3.75 -2.80 10.24
N GLU A 98 5.04 -2.73 10.57
CA GLU A 98 6.00 -1.78 9.98
C GLU A 98 5.55 -0.32 10.04
N ALA A 99 5.49 0.22 11.26
CA ALA A 99 4.95 1.55 11.54
C ALA A 99 5.62 2.71 10.77
N SER A 100 6.88 2.56 10.36
CA SER A 100 7.59 3.54 9.51
C SER A 100 6.98 3.69 8.12
N GLU A 101 6.22 2.70 7.65
CA GLU A 101 5.59 2.66 6.34
C GLU A 101 4.15 3.18 6.32
N LYS A 102 3.72 3.85 7.40
CA LYS A 102 2.40 4.49 7.49
C LYS A 102 2.24 5.61 6.47
N LEU A 103 1.07 5.65 5.84
CA LEU A 103 0.62 6.77 5.04
C LEU A 103 -0.12 7.79 5.91
N THR A 104 -0.16 9.05 5.48
CA THR A 104 -1.12 10.01 6.02
C THR A 104 -2.53 9.73 5.46
N PRO A 105 -3.61 10.16 6.13
CA PRO A 105 -4.96 10.06 5.59
C PRO A 105 -5.09 10.68 4.20
N GLN A 106 -4.42 11.81 3.95
CA GLN A 106 -4.43 12.48 2.65
C GLN A 106 -3.70 11.65 1.56
N GLN A 107 -2.60 10.98 1.91
CA GLN A 107 -1.90 10.08 1.00
C GLN A 107 -2.77 8.86 0.66
N ALA A 108 -3.43 8.26 1.66
CA ALA A 108 -4.35 7.14 1.46
C ALA A 108 -5.56 7.55 0.60
N LEU A 109 -6.15 8.72 0.84
CA LEU A 109 -7.25 9.26 0.03
C LEU A 109 -6.82 9.49 -1.42
N THR A 110 -5.66 10.12 -1.63
CA THR A 110 -5.09 10.34 -2.98
C THR A 110 -4.89 9.02 -3.72
N MET A 111 -4.35 8.01 -3.04
CA MET A 111 -4.10 6.67 -3.57
C MET A 111 -5.38 6.00 -4.10
N TYR A 112 -6.51 6.19 -3.43
CA TYR A 112 -7.82 5.63 -3.82
C TYR A 112 -8.70 6.55 -4.68
N THR A 113 -8.24 7.77 -5.01
CA THR A 113 -9.02 8.72 -5.81
C THR A 113 -8.24 9.15 -7.05
N THR A 114 -7.54 10.27 -6.99
CA THR A 114 -6.85 10.85 -8.15
C THR A 114 -5.77 9.94 -8.72
N ALA A 115 -5.02 9.22 -7.89
CA ALA A 115 -3.99 8.32 -8.37
C ALA A 115 -4.58 7.04 -9.00
N ALA A 116 -5.69 6.53 -8.46
CA ALA A 116 -6.42 5.42 -9.07
C ALA A 116 -7.03 5.82 -10.43
N ALA A 117 -7.66 6.99 -10.50
CA ALA A 117 -8.17 7.56 -11.75
C ALA A 117 -7.07 7.74 -12.79
N HIS A 118 -5.88 8.19 -12.38
CA HIS A 118 -4.72 8.31 -13.26
C HIS A 118 -4.28 6.99 -13.87
N VAL A 119 -4.11 5.95 -13.05
CA VAL A 119 -3.72 4.62 -13.53
C VAL A 119 -4.81 3.99 -14.41
N ALA A 120 -6.08 4.29 -14.14
CA ALA A 120 -7.21 3.85 -14.95
C ALA A 120 -7.40 4.65 -16.27
N ILE A 121 -6.58 5.68 -16.53
CA ILE A 121 -6.72 6.57 -17.70
C ILE A 121 -8.08 7.31 -17.68
N MET A 122 -8.50 7.75 -16.50
CA MET A 122 -9.75 8.48 -16.27
C MET A 122 -9.52 9.81 -15.52
N SER A 123 -8.29 10.34 -15.58
CA SER A 123 -7.98 11.65 -15.00
C SER A 123 -8.83 12.74 -15.64
N GLY A 124 -9.53 13.53 -14.81
CA GLY A 124 -10.42 14.59 -15.27
C GLY A 124 -11.84 14.12 -15.61
N GLU A 125 -12.14 12.82 -15.43
CA GLU A 125 -13.51 12.28 -15.51
C GLU A 125 -13.99 11.72 -14.17
N VAL A 126 -13.06 11.29 -13.31
CA VAL A 126 -13.33 10.81 -11.95
C VAL A 126 -12.16 11.15 -11.01
N GLY A 127 -12.35 10.91 -9.72
CA GLY A 127 -11.31 11.00 -8.70
C GLY A 127 -11.10 12.39 -8.09
N THR A 128 -11.79 13.42 -8.58
CA THR A 128 -11.84 14.74 -7.94
C THR A 128 -13.28 15.22 -7.81
N LEU A 129 -13.53 16.13 -6.87
CA LEU A 129 -14.77 16.90 -6.81
C LEU A 129 -14.49 18.30 -7.35
N TRP A 130 -14.60 18.46 -8.66
CA TRP A 130 -14.41 19.73 -9.34
C TRP A 130 -15.47 19.91 -10.43
N ARG A 131 -15.75 21.16 -10.81
CA ARG A 131 -16.72 21.44 -11.86
C ARG A 131 -16.17 21.00 -13.22
N GLY A 132 -16.83 20.04 -13.85
CA GLY A 132 -16.41 19.48 -15.14
C GLY A 132 -15.28 18.46 -15.05
N ALA A 133 -15.03 17.93 -13.85
CA ALA A 133 -14.28 16.71 -13.62
C ALA A 133 -15.23 15.52 -13.40
#